data_AF-A0A8S9G871-F1
#
_entry.id   AF-A0A8S9G871-F1
#
_cell.length_a   1.000
_cell.length_b   1.000
_cell.length_c   1.000
_cell.angle_alpha   90.00
_cell.angle_beta   90.00
_cell.angle_gamma   90.00
#
_symmetry.space_group_name_H-M   'P 1'
#
loop_
_entity.id
_entity.type
_entity.pdbx_description
1 polymer ?
#
loop_
_entity_poly.entity_id
_entity_poly.type
_entity_poly.pdbx_seq_one_letter_code
_entity_poly.pdbx_strand_id
1 'polypeptide(L)' 'METEAVVRTVPGVDCFVSLPRQILHVLQSTSSSLLPPLLPVELRSGDRRWPVAWSGSSSSSSAIEVSLLI' A
#
# COMPACT_ATOMS: atom_id res chain seq x y z
N MET A 1 -15.69 2.87 -7.97
CA MET A 1 -14.61 3.86 -8.14
C MET A 1 -13.33 3.07 -8.31
N GLU A 2 -12.76 3.05 -9.50
CA GLU A 2 -11.47 2.42 -9.77
C GLU A 2 -10.39 3.38 -9.25
N THR A 3 -9.77 3.05 -8.12
CA THR A 3 -8.65 3.82 -7.57
C THR A 3 -7.37 3.40 -8.28
N GLU A 4 -7.05 4.10 -9.37
CA GLU A 4 -5.73 4.01 -10.01
C GLU A 4 -4.68 4.68 -9.10
N ALA A 5 -3.65 3.94 -8.69
CA ALA A 5 -2.58 4.43 -7.83
C ALA A 5 -1.23 4.31 -8.54
N VAL A 6 -0.43 5.38 -8.50
CA VAL A 6 0.92 5.37 -9.06
C VAL A 6 1.83 4.60 -8.12
N VAL A 7 2.52 3.56 -8.61
CA VAL A 7 3.48 2.79 -7.82
C VAL A 7 4.88 3.39 -7.99
N ARG A 8 5.57 3.66 -6.89
CA ARG A 8 6.95 4.17 -6.87
C ARG A 8 7.84 3.27 -6.02
N THR A 9 9.05 2.99 -6.48
CA THR A 9 10.05 2.26 -5.70
C THR A 9 10.91 3.26 -4.92
N VAL A 10 11.04 3.05 -3.61
CA VAL A 10 11.88 3.87 -2.74
C VAL A 10 12.99 3.01 -2.12
N PRO A 11 14.21 3.55 -1.92
CA PRO A 11 15.25 2.84 -1.18
C PRO A 11 14.77 2.59 0.25
N GLY A 12 14.84 1.34 0.69
CA GLY A 12 14.45 0.98 2.05
C GLY A 12 15.05 -0.35 2.49
N VAL A 13 15.07 -0.58 3.80
CA VAL A 13 15.54 -1.85 4.40
C VAL A 13 14.39 -2.86 4.59
N ASP A 14 13.15 -2.39 4.48
CA ASP A 14 11.95 -3.17 4.70
C ASP A 14 11.23 -3.47 3.38
N CYS A 15 10.68 -4.67 3.21
CA CYS A 15 9.91 -5.06 2.02
C CYS A 15 8.43 -4.66 2.10
N PHE A 16 8.08 -3.64 2.89
CA PHE A 16 6.71 -3.19 3.09
C PHE A 16 6.36 -2.06 2.15
N VAL A 17 5.08 -2.00 1.77
CA VAL A 17 4.53 -0.86 1.03
C VAL A 17 4.03 0.20 1.98
N SER A 18 4.19 1.45 1.58
CA SER A 18 3.55 2.61 2.20
C SER A 18 2.33 2.97 1.37
N LEU A 19 1.18 3.06 2.03
CA LEU A 19 -0.09 3.39 1.37
C LEU A 19 -0.40 4.88 1.50
N PRO A 20 -1.02 5.51 0.48
CA PRO A 20 -1.57 6.84 0.59
C PRO A 20 -2.58 6.94 1.75
N ARG A 21 -2.60 8.06 2.46
CA ARG A 21 -3.61 8.35 3.50
C ARG A 21 -5.05 8.16 3.01
N GLN A 22 -5.34 8.48 1.76
CA GLN A 22 -6.67 8.27 1.17
C GLN A 22 -7.07 6.79 1.14
N ILE A 23 -6.15 5.90 0.77
CA ILE A 23 -6.39 4.46 0.74
C ILE A 23 -6.57 3.92 2.16
N LEU A 24 -5.75 4.36 3.11
CA LEU A 24 -5.89 3.97 4.51
C LEU A 24 -7.24 4.39 5.09
N HIS A 25 -7.70 5.60 4.77
CA HIS A 25 -9.01 6.09 5.21
C HIS A 25 -10.16 5.26 4.62
N VAL A 26 -10.07 4.89 3.34
CA VAL A 26 -11.07 4.03 2.68
C VAL A 26 -11.08 2.62 3.30
N LEU A 27 -9.90 2.04 3.54
CA LEU A 27 -9.77 0.73 4.18
C LEU A 27 -10.34 0.76 5.61
N GLN A 28 -10.06 1.81 6.39
CA GLN A 28 -10.63 2.02 7.72
C GLN A 28 -12.14 2.24 7.68
N SER A 29 -12.67 2.92 6.66
CA SER A 29 -14.12 3.15 6.51
C SER A 29 -14.86 1.88 6.10
N THR A 30 -14.19 0.98 5.38
CA THR A 30 -14.75 -0.31 4.93
C THR A 30 -14.62 -1.38 6.02
N SER A 31 -13.59 -1.28 6.85
CA SER A 31 -13.37 -2.16 7.99
C SER A 31 -14.21 -1.71 9.17
N SER A 32 -15.01 -2.61 9.75
CA SER A 32 -15.74 -2.31 10.99
C SER A 32 -14.82 -2.19 12.21
N SER A 33 -13.53 -2.48 12.06
CA SER A 33 -12.50 -2.47 13.11
C SER A 33 -11.23 -1.76 12.67
N LEU A 34 -10.35 -1.44 13.63
CA LEU A 34 -9.00 -0.91 13.34
C LEU A 34 -8.26 -1.81 12.34
N LEU A 35 -7.47 -1.20 11.46
CA LEU A 35 -6.66 -1.97 10.50
C LEU A 35 -5.65 -2.85 11.27
N PRO A 36 -5.45 -4.10 10.82
CA PRO A 36 -4.46 -4.97 11.44
C PRO A 36 -3.06 -4.35 11.29
N PRO A 37 -2.13 -4.67 12.21
CA PRO A 37 -0.76 -4.17 12.16
C PRO A 37 -0.02 -4.58 10.88
N LEU A 38 -0.42 -5.71 10.28
CA LEU A 38 0.07 -6.18 9.00
C LEU A 38 -1.13 -6.47 8.09
N LEU A 39 -1.18 -5.80 6.94
CA LEU A 39 -2.24 -5.98 5.96
C LEU A 39 -1.65 -6.52 4.65
N PRO A 40 -2.03 -7.73 4.21
CA PRO A 40 -1.65 -8.22 2.90
C PRO A 40 -2.36 -7.38 1.83
N VAL A 41 -1.60 -6.90 0.85
CA VAL A 41 -2.07 -6.10 -0.28
C VAL A 41 -1.65 -6.81 -1.56
N GLU A 42 -2.55 -6.88 -2.54
CA GLU A 42 -2.19 -7.34 -3.88
C GLU A 42 -2.13 -6.13 -4.81
N LEU A 43 -0.94 -5.84 -5.35
CA LEU A 43 -0.79 -4.85 -6.40
C LEU A 43 -1.05 -5.51 -7.75
N ARG A 44 -1.82 -4.83 -8.61
CA ARG A 44 -2.21 -5.36 -9.92
C ARG A 44 -1.80 -4.36 -11.00
N SER A 45 -1.13 -4.83 -12.04
CA SER A 45 -0.85 -4.04 -13.25
C SER A 45 -1.05 -4.93 -14.47
N GLY A 46 -2.16 -4.71 -15.19
CA GLY A 46 -2.60 -5.61 -16.26
C GLY A 46 -2.82 -7.03 -15.72
N ASP A 47 -2.17 -8.01 -16.33
CA ASP A 47 -2.21 -9.41 -15.90
C ASP A 47 -1.25 -9.73 -14.73
N ARG A 48 -0.31 -8.82 -14.43
CA ARG A 48 0.69 -9.04 -13.39
C ARG A 48 0.13 -8.70 -12.01
N ARG A 49 0.41 -9.57 -11.05
CA ARG A 49 0.00 -9.43 -9.64
C ARG A 49 1.22 -9.57 -8.75
N TRP A 50 1.38 -8.65 -7.81
CA TRP A 50 2.45 -8.69 -6.82
C TRP A 50 1.83 -8.72 -5.42
N PRO A 51 1.95 -9.84 -4.69
CA PRO A 51 1.59 -9.88 -3.29
C PRO A 51 2.63 -9.10 -2.49
N VAL A 52 2.17 -8.09 -1.75
CA VAL A 52 3.00 -7.26 -0.89
C VAL A 52 2.32 -7.11 0.48
N ALA A 53 3.05 -6.60 1.46
CA ALA A 53 2.49 -6.35 2.79
C ALA A 53 2.62 -4.88 3.15
N TRP A 54 1.61 -4.35 3.82
CA TRP A 54 1.63 -3.04 4.45
C TRP A 54 1.78 -3.23 5.97
N SER A 55 2.67 -2.45 6.60
CA SER A 55 2.95 -2.53 8.04
C SER A 55 2.79 -1.16 8.71
N GLY A 56 1.63 -0.53 8.57
CA GLY A 56 1.36 0.76 9.23
C GLY A 56 1.93 2.00 8.53
N SER A 57 2.74 1.85 7.48
CA SER A 57 3.41 2.97 6.83
C SER A 57 2.46 3.82 5.96
N SER A 58 2.41 5.12 6.21
CA SER A 58 1.51 6.05 5.52
C SER A 58 2.31 7.07 4.72
N SER A 59 1.93 7.27 3.46
CA SER A 59 2.49 8.34 2.63
C SER A 59 1.54 9.53 2.55
N SER A 60 2.13 10.73 2.45
CA SER A 60 1.40 11.96 2.08
C SER A 60 1.17 12.07 0.58
N SER A 61 1.88 11.25 -0.20
CA SER A 61 1.72 11.17 -1.64
C SER A 61 0.48 10.37 -2.01
N SER A 62 -0.09 10.64 -3.19
CA SER A 62 -1.13 9.80 -3.78
C SER A 62 -0.59 8.51 -4.42
N ALA A 63 0.73 8.29 -4.33
CA ALA A 63 1.42 7.12 -4.83
C ALA A 63 1.55 6.02 -3.77
N ILE A 64 1.50 4.76 -4.20
CA ILE A 64 1.91 3.60 -3.39
C ILE A 64 3.43 3.51 -3.48
N GLU A 65 4.11 3.60 -2.35
CA GLU A 65 5.57 3.54 -2.29
C GLU A 65 6.01 2.15 -1.82
N VAL A 66 6.80 1.45 -2.63
CA VAL A 66 7.34 0.13 -2.34
C VAL A 66 8.78 0.29 -1.93
N SER A 67 9.10 -0.03 -0.68
CA SER A 67 10.48 -0.07 -0.21
C SER A 67 11.15 -1.32 -0.76
N LEU A 68 12.27 -1.14 -1.46
CA LEU A 68 13.11 -2.22 -1.99
C LEU A 68 14.53 -2.06 -1.47
N LEU A 69 15.12 -3.18 -1.06
CA LEU A 69 16.56 -3.27 -0.81
C LEU A 69 17.25 -3.21 -2.18
N ILE A 70 17.99 -2.12 -2.44
CA ILE A 70 18.74 -1.90 -3.68
C ILE A 70 20.17 -2.39 -3.50
#